data_AF-A0A2H0UEF3-F1
#
_entry.id   AF-A0A2H0UEF3-F1
#
_cell.length_a   1.000
_cell.length_b   1.000
_cell.length_c   1.000
_cell.angle_alpha   90.00
_cell.angle_beta   90.00
_cell.angle_gamma   90.00
#
_symmetry.space_group_name_H-M   'P 1'
#
loop_
_entity.id
_entity.type
_entity.pdbx_description
1 polymer ?
#
loop_
_entity_poly.entity_id
_entity_poly.type
_entity_poly.pdbx_seq_one_letter_code
_entity_poly.pdbx_strand_id
1 'polypeptide(L)'
;MKIFFGVLILLVVLVGSFYVLNSYIYNEKQAEVISDYKDATYVLNGEPVQLVNGFAETEAAPGSTTKIVTRYFGNELPIDLNGDGVEDVAFILTQETGGSGVFYYAVGAVMTDGGYVGTDGYLLGDRIAPQSTDVSPNPRHKNVVVFNYVDRAPNEPMTAQPSIGKSAYLKLVPEDMMWAIVEPDFEGESM
;
A
#
# COMPACT_ATOMS: atom_id res chain seq x y z
N MET A 1 -14.58 -67.02 7.66
CA MET A 1 -15.46 -65.85 7.91
C MET A 1 -14.85 -64.81 8.86
N LYS A 2 -14.42 -65.19 10.08
CA LYS A 2 -13.93 -64.23 11.11
C LYS A 2 -12.68 -63.42 10.70
N ILE A 3 -11.73 -64.05 10.03
CA ILE A 3 -10.48 -63.40 9.55
C ILE A 3 -10.77 -62.35 8.48
N PHE A 4 -11.67 -62.65 7.53
CA PHE A 4 -12.09 -61.71 6.49
C PHE A 4 -12.77 -60.46 7.06
N PHE A 5 -13.58 -60.63 8.10
CA PHE A 5 -14.25 -59.51 8.79
C PHE A 5 -13.25 -58.61 9.52
N GLY A 6 -12.23 -59.20 10.16
CA GLY A 6 -11.15 -58.45 10.82
C GLY A 6 -10.30 -57.64 9.84
N VAL A 7 -9.97 -58.20 8.67
CA VAL A 7 -9.22 -57.50 7.61
C VAL A 7 -10.04 -56.34 7.04
N LEU A 8 -11.35 -56.52 6.85
CA LEU A 8 -12.22 -55.46 6.33
C LEU A 8 -12.32 -54.28 7.31
N ILE A 9 -12.46 -54.54 8.60
CA ILE A 9 -12.48 -53.50 9.65
C ILE A 9 -11.16 -52.73 9.66
N LEU A 10 -10.04 -53.42 9.57
CA LEU A 10 -8.72 -52.80 9.57
C LEU A 10 -8.49 -51.90 8.35
N LEU A 11 -8.99 -52.29 7.18
CA LEU A 11 -8.99 -51.46 5.97
C LEU A 11 -9.83 -50.19 6.13
N VAL A 12 -11.04 -50.31 6.69
CA VAL A 12 -11.91 -49.14 6.92
C VAL A 12 -11.27 -48.17 7.90
N VAL A 13 -10.65 -48.67 8.98
CA VAL A 13 -9.92 -47.83 9.93
C VAL A 13 -8.74 -47.14 9.26
N LEU A 14 -7.94 -47.85 8.46
CA LEU A 14 -6.80 -47.24 7.74
C LEU A 14 -7.25 -46.16 6.76
N VAL A 15 -8.30 -46.40 5.98
CA VAL A 15 -8.83 -45.42 5.02
C VAL A 15 -9.42 -44.21 5.75
N GLY A 16 -10.18 -44.43 6.82
CA GLY A 16 -10.69 -43.34 7.65
C GLY A 16 -9.57 -42.51 8.30
N SER A 17 -8.56 -43.18 8.84
CA SER A 17 -7.37 -42.55 9.43
C SER A 17 -6.61 -41.73 8.40
N PHE A 18 -6.41 -42.29 7.20
CA PHE A 18 -5.77 -41.61 6.08
C PHE A 18 -6.56 -40.38 5.66
N TYR A 19 -7.89 -40.48 5.56
CA TYR A 19 -8.74 -39.36 5.18
C TYR A 19 -8.70 -38.23 6.22
N VAL A 20 -8.74 -38.58 7.51
CA VAL A 20 -8.64 -37.61 8.62
C VAL A 20 -7.26 -36.93 8.63
N LEU A 21 -6.17 -37.69 8.58
CA LEU A 21 -4.80 -37.15 8.53
C LEU A 21 -4.59 -36.27 7.31
N ASN A 22 -5.04 -36.71 6.15
CA ASN A 22 -4.94 -35.95 4.91
C ASN A 22 -5.73 -34.64 5.03
N SER A 23 -6.99 -34.68 5.50
CA SER A 23 -7.80 -33.46 5.71
C SER A 23 -7.17 -32.47 6.68
N TYR A 24 -6.52 -32.97 7.75
CA TYR A 24 -5.83 -32.13 8.72
C TYR A 24 -4.63 -31.42 8.07
N ILE A 25 -3.79 -32.15 7.34
CA ILE A 25 -2.63 -31.60 6.61
C ILE A 25 -3.07 -30.60 5.53
N TYR A 26 -4.19 -30.83 4.85
CA TYR A 26 -4.72 -29.91 3.84
C TYR A 26 -5.18 -28.58 4.43
N ASN A 27 -5.85 -28.60 5.59
CA ASN A 27 -6.31 -27.38 6.26
C ASN A 27 -5.15 -26.61 6.92
N GLU A 28 -4.14 -27.31 7.45
CA GLU A 28 -2.98 -26.69 8.11
C GLU A 28 -1.98 -26.08 7.11
N LYS A 29 -1.97 -26.56 5.85
CA LYS A 29 -1.13 -26.02 4.76
C LYS A 29 -1.80 -24.92 3.94
N GLN A 30 -3.04 -24.57 4.23
CA GLN A 30 -3.67 -23.41 3.61
C GLN A 30 -3.11 -22.17 4.31
N ALA A 31 -1.95 -21.71 3.83
CA ALA A 31 -1.41 -20.43 4.24
C ALA A 31 -2.49 -19.36 4.06
N GLU A 32 -2.71 -18.56 5.08
CA GLU A 32 -3.58 -17.40 5.00
C GLU A 32 -3.07 -16.54 3.84
N VAL A 33 -3.94 -16.29 2.86
CA VAL A 33 -3.56 -15.49 1.69
C VAL A 33 -3.44 -14.05 2.17
N ILE A 34 -2.22 -13.65 2.53
CA ILE A 34 -1.89 -12.25 2.81
C ILE A 34 -2.21 -11.46 1.54
N SER A 35 -3.15 -10.52 1.63
CA SER A 35 -3.48 -9.63 0.52
C SER A 35 -2.24 -8.82 0.13
N ASP A 36 -1.99 -8.64 -1.17
CA ASP A 36 -0.92 -7.76 -1.64
C ASP A 36 -1.28 -6.30 -1.29
N TYR A 37 -0.29 -5.43 -1.05
CA TYR A 37 -0.56 -4.02 -0.79
C TYR A 37 -1.25 -3.33 -1.98
N LYS A 38 -1.10 -3.88 -3.19
CA LYS A 38 -1.82 -3.44 -4.40
C LYS A 38 -3.30 -3.87 -4.40
N ASP A 39 -3.74 -4.62 -3.40
CA ASP A 39 -5.13 -5.00 -3.14
C ASP A 39 -5.69 -4.36 -1.86
N ALA A 40 -5.02 -3.34 -1.30
CA ALA A 40 -5.49 -2.63 -0.12
C ALA A 40 -6.42 -1.43 -0.45
N THR A 41 -7.14 -0.94 0.57
CA THR A 41 -7.88 0.32 0.50
C THR A 41 -7.01 1.47 1.01
N TYR A 42 -6.99 2.57 0.28
CA TYR A 42 -6.28 3.82 0.61
C TYR A 42 -7.27 4.99 0.67
N VAL A 43 -6.99 6.01 1.49
CA VAL A 43 -7.87 7.19 1.58
C VAL A 43 -7.28 8.34 0.75
N LEU A 44 -7.84 8.61 -0.42
CA LEU A 44 -7.38 9.66 -1.33
C LEU A 44 -8.36 10.84 -1.31
N ASN A 45 -7.90 12.03 -0.93
CA ASN A 45 -8.74 13.22 -0.75
C ASN A 45 -9.96 12.98 0.18
N GLY A 46 -9.81 12.14 1.20
CA GLY A 46 -10.88 11.78 2.13
C GLY A 46 -11.84 10.68 1.64
N GLU A 47 -11.65 10.18 0.42
CA GLU A 47 -12.48 9.11 -0.15
C GLU A 47 -11.73 7.77 -0.12
N PRO A 48 -12.35 6.67 0.34
CA PRO A 48 -11.74 5.36 0.31
C PRO A 48 -11.67 4.81 -1.13
N VAL A 49 -10.50 4.32 -1.51
CA VAL A 49 -10.21 3.72 -2.82
C VAL A 49 -9.63 2.33 -2.61
N GLN A 50 -10.45 1.31 -2.86
CA GLN A 50 -10.05 -0.10 -2.85
C GLN A 50 -9.38 -0.44 -4.18
N LEU A 51 -8.09 -0.78 -4.14
CA LEU A 51 -7.38 -1.28 -5.32
C LEU A 51 -7.65 -2.77 -5.52
N VAL A 52 -7.62 -3.21 -6.77
CA VAL A 52 -7.58 -4.61 -7.15
C VAL A 52 -6.44 -4.76 -8.16
N ASN A 53 -5.37 -5.45 -7.77
CA ASN A 53 -4.12 -5.58 -8.51
C ASN A 53 -3.56 -4.22 -8.96
N GLY A 54 -3.59 -3.23 -8.07
CA GLY A 54 -3.04 -1.90 -8.28
C GLY A 54 -3.93 -0.99 -9.14
N PHE A 55 -5.21 -1.33 -9.30
CA PHE A 55 -6.15 -0.58 -10.13
C PHE A 55 -7.48 -0.38 -9.42
N ALA A 56 -8.05 0.82 -9.54
CA ALA A 56 -9.43 1.10 -9.17
C ALA A 56 -10.07 2.05 -10.19
N GLU A 57 -11.35 1.83 -10.47
CA GLU A 57 -12.14 2.69 -11.35
C GLU A 57 -13.52 2.91 -10.74
N THR A 58 -13.91 4.17 -10.59
CA THR A 58 -15.24 4.56 -10.08
C THR A 58 -15.84 5.64 -10.96
N GLU A 59 -17.15 5.85 -10.88
CA GLU A 59 -17.79 6.98 -11.57
C GLU A 59 -17.48 8.29 -10.83
N ALA A 60 -17.17 9.35 -11.58
CA ALA A 60 -16.90 10.66 -10.99
C ALA A 60 -18.12 11.28 -10.29
N ALA A 61 -19.31 10.83 -10.66
CA ALA A 61 -20.58 11.11 -9.99
C ALA A 61 -21.58 9.99 -10.37
N PRO A 62 -22.64 9.74 -9.58
CA PRO A 62 -23.62 8.70 -9.91
C PRO A 62 -24.20 8.87 -11.33
N GLY A 63 -23.99 7.87 -12.18
CA GLY A 63 -24.45 7.88 -13.59
C GLY A 63 -23.57 8.67 -14.54
N SER A 64 -22.37 9.09 -14.13
CA SER A 64 -21.43 9.81 -14.97
C SER A 64 -20.73 8.87 -15.97
N THR A 65 -20.55 9.32 -17.21
CA THR A 65 -19.67 8.64 -18.18
C THR A 65 -18.20 8.88 -17.87
N THR A 66 -17.89 9.90 -17.08
CA THR A 66 -16.55 10.21 -16.62
C THR A 66 -16.17 9.30 -15.45
N LYS A 67 -14.97 8.73 -15.51
CA LYS A 67 -14.43 7.84 -14.48
C LYS A 67 -13.32 8.51 -13.69
N ILE A 68 -13.25 8.18 -12.41
CA ILE A 68 -12.06 8.37 -11.58
C ILE A 68 -11.26 7.07 -11.67
N VAL A 69 -10.03 7.18 -12.14
CA VAL A 69 -9.13 6.04 -12.30
C VAL A 69 -7.95 6.21 -11.36
N THR A 70 -7.76 5.28 -10.44
CA THR A 70 -6.58 5.23 -9.56
C THR A 70 -5.69 4.07 -9.97
N ARG A 71 -4.40 4.32 -10.14
CA ARG A 71 -3.42 3.31 -10.56
C ARG A 71 -2.18 3.33 -9.68
N TYR A 72 -1.67 2.14 -9.42
CA TYR A 72 -0.33 1.92 -8.95
C TYR A 72 0.70 2.55 -9.89
N PHE A 73 1.54 3.43 -9.35
CA PHE A 73 2.64 4.03 -10.09
C PHE A 73 3.97 3.31 -9.82
N GLY A 74 4.24 2.98 -8.55
CA GLY A 74 5.52 2.41 -8.09
C GLY A 74 6.30 3.39 -7.22
N ASN A 75 7.62 3.36 -7.33
CA ASN A 75 8.55 4.13 -6.49
C ASN A 75 8.55 3.64 -5.03
N GLU A 76 8.63 2.32 -4.90
CA GLU A 76 8.51 1.56 -3.68
C GLU A 76 9.72 1.75 -2.77
N LEU A 77 9.43 1.97 -1.49
CA LEU A 77 10.40 1.92 -0.40
C LEU A 77 9.90 0.94 0.67
N PRO A 78 10.49 -0.26 0.77
CA PRO A 78 10.31 -1.12 1.93
C PRO A 78 10.91 -0.45 3.17
N ILE A 79 10.10 -0.27 4.21
CA ILE A 79 10.48 0.41 5.45
C ILE A 79 9.47 0.05 6.54
N ASP A 80 9.90 -0.03 7.79
CA ASP A 80 8.99 -0.04 8.94
C ASP A 80 8.36 1.36 9.11
N LEU A 81 7.06 1.52 8.80
CA LEU A 81 6.37 2.82 8.84
C LEU A 81 5.82 3.13 10.23
N ASN A 82 5.30 2.12 10.92
CA ASN A 82 4.62 2.28 12.20
C ASN A 82 5.55 2.08 13.43
N GLY A 83 6.78 1.61 13.22
CA GLY A 83 7.79 1.39 14.25
C GLY A 83 7.65 0.06 15.01
N ASP A 84 6.90 -0.91 14.49
CA ASP A 84 6.68 -2.22 15.14
C ASP A 84 7.76 -3.27 14.81
N GLY A 85 8.70 -2.93 13.93
CA GLY A 85 9.79 -3.81 13.49
C GLY A 85 9.41 -4.77 12.35
N VAL A 86 8.20 -4.68 11.81
CA VAL A 86 7.77 -5.37 10.59
C VAL A 86 7.99 -4.44 9.39
N GLU A 87 8.35 -5.03 8.25
CA GLU A 87 8.55 -4.27 7.02
C GLU A 87 7.20 -3.94 6.36
N ASP A 88 6.94 -2.64 6.22
CA ASP A 88 5.83 -2.07 5.47
C ASP A 88 6.32 -1.60 4.09
N VAL A 89 5.45 -0.93 3.32
CA VAL A 89 5.87 -0.30 2.06
C VAL A 89 5.28 1.09 1.87
N ALA A 90 6.11 2.04 1.47
CA ALA A 90 5.71 3.36 1.00
C ALA A 90 5.87 3.44 -0.51
N PHE A 91 4.90 4.04 -1.22
CA PHE A 91 4.93 4.10 -2.69
C PHE A 91 3.98 5.20 -3.21
N ILE A 92 3.87 5.31 -4.53
CA ILE A 92 3.05 6.33 -5.18
C ILE A 92 1.86 5.72 -5.91
N LEU A 93 0.70 6.37 -5.76
CA LEU A 93 -0.50 6.18 -6.58
C LEU A 93 -0.69 7.38 -7.51
N THR A 94 -1.29 7.11 -8.66
CA THR A 94 -1.80 8.15 -9.57
C THR A 94 -3.32 8.14 -9.58
N GLN A 95 -3.94 9.30 -9.73
CA GLN A 95 -5.38 9.43 -9.92
C GLN A 95 -5.72 10.39 -11.05
N GLU A 96 -6.61 9.95 -11.94
CA GLU A 96 -7.23 10.76 -12.99
C GLU A 96 -8.70 10.95 -12.61
N THR A 97 -9.19 12.19 -12.54
CA THR A 97 -10.58 12.51 -12.12
C THR A 97 -11.48 12.98 -13.27
N GLY A 98 -11.12 12.61 -14.50
CA GLY A 98 -11.90 12.95 -15.70
C GLY A 98 -11.53 14.24 -16.41
N GLY A 99 -10.60 15.01 -15.85
CA GLY A 99 -9.92 16.10 -16.55
C GLY A 99 -8.68 15.62 -17.32
N SER A 100 -7.80 16.55 -17.70
CA SER A 100 -6.49 16.25 -18.27
C SER A 100 -5.37 16.11 -17.22
N GLY A 101 -5.71 16.24 -15.95
CA GLY A 101 -4.77 16.18 -14.83
C GLY A 101 -4.48 14.73 -14.43
N VAL A 102 -3.28 14.50 -13.94
CA VAL A 102 -2.87 13.23 -13.32
C VAL A 102 -2.26 13.59 -11.98
N PHE A 103 -2.98 13.28 -10.91
CA PHE A 103 -2.57 13.62 -9.54
C PHE A 103 -1.74 12.49 -8.95
N TYR A 104 -0.66 12.82 -8.26
CA TYR A 104 0.26 11.86 -7.65
C TYR A 104 0.12 11.91 -6.13
N TYR A 105 -0.07 10.76 -5.51
CA TYR A 105 -0.27 10.61 -4.07
C TYR A 105 0.82 9.72 -3.48
N ALA A 106 1.48 10.19 -2.43
CA ALA A 106 2.30 9.35 -1.57
C ALA A 106 1.39 8.58 -0.60
N VAL A 107 1.54 7.27 -0.54
CA VAL A 107 0.78 6.37 0.33
C VAL A 107 1.72 5.38 1.02
N GLY A 108 1.24 4.82 2.13
CA GLY A 108 1.87 3.71 2.84
C GLY A 108 0.90 2.55 2.91
N ALA A 109 1.43 1.34 2.96
CA ALA A 109 0.70 0.12 3.26
C ALA A 109 1.39 -0.57 4.43
N VAL A 110 0.70 -0.59 5.56
CA VAL A 110 1.20 -1.17 6.82
C VAL A 110 0.81 -2.65 6.87
N MET A 111 1.80 -3.50 7.06
CA MET A 111 1.61 -4.95 7.18
C MET A 111 0.98 -5.28 8.53
N THR A 112 -0.06 -6.11 8.50
CA THR A 112 -0.69 -6.64 9.71
C THR A 112 -0.88 -8.15 9.58
N ASP A 113 -1.24 -8.83 10.67
CA ASP A 113 -1.57 -10.26 10.62
C ASP A 113 -2.66 -10.60 9.58
N GLY A 114 -3.55 -9.64 9.28
CA GLY A 114 -4.65 -9.79 8.32
C GLY A 114 -4.35 -9.29 6.90
N GLY A 115 -3.10 -8.93 6.59
CA GLY A 115 -2.70 -8.30 5.33
C GLY A 115 -2.43 -6.80 5.45
N TYR A 116 -2.34 -6.11 4.32
CA TYR A 116 -1.98 -4.69 4.29
C TYR A 116 -3.16 -3.76 4.58
N VAL A 117 -2.92 -2.77 5.43
CA VAL A 117 -3.81 -1.64 5.69
C VAL A 117 -3.21 -0.38 5.07
N GLY A 118 -3.93 0.25 4.15
CA GLY A 118 -3.47 1.46 3.48
C GLY A 118 -3.64 2.73 4.32
N THR A 119 -2.76 3.71 4.12
CA THR A 119 -2.82 5.03 4.76
C THR A 119 -3.71 6.00 3.99
N ASP A 120 -3.80 7.23 4.48
CA ASP A 120 -4.16 8.37 3.65
C ASP A 120 -3.13 8.65 2.54
N GLY A 121 -3.58 9.33 1.49
CA GLY A 121 -2.77 9.78 0.39
C GLY A 121 -2.38 11.23 0.54
N TYR A 122 -1.09 11.51 0.71
CA TYR A 122 -0.56 12.86 0.65
C TYR A 122 -0.40 13.31 -0.81
N LEU A 123 -1.09 14.37 -1.22
CA LEU A 123 -0.99 14.91 -2.58
C LEU A 123 0.39 15.52 -2.83
N LEU A 124 1.17 14.90 -3.71
CA LEU A 124 2.47 15.41 -4.18
C LEU A 124 2.30 16.50 -5.24
N GLY A 125 1.33 16.36 -6.15
CA GLY A 125 1.01 17.37 -7.16
C GLY A 125 0.31 16.83 -8.42
N ASP A 126 0.08 17.71 -9.40
CA ASP A 126 -0.51 17.40 -10.72
C ASP A 126 0.57 17.35 -11.81
N ARG A 127 0.67 16.21 -12.49
CA ARG A 127 1.62 15.93 -13.59
C ARG A 127 3.05 16.33 -13.22
N ILE A 128 3.45 15.93 -12.01
CA ILE A 128 4.84 15.98 -11.54
C ILE A 128 5.68 14.88 -12.21
N ALA A 129 6.99 14.92 -12.03
CA ALA A 129 7.89 13.81 -12.37
C ALA A 129 8.46 13.20 -11.08
N PRO A 130 7.90 12.08 -10.57
CA PRO A 130 8.47 11.35 -9.44
C PRO A 130 9.93 10.98 -9.68
N GLN A 131 10.76 11.06 -8.64
CA GLN A 131 12.18 10.68 -8.65
C GLN A 131 12.36 9.46 -7.73
N SER A 132 13.14 9.56 -6.65
CA SER A 132 13.32 8.50 -5.65
C SER A 132 12.36 8.63 -4.47
N THR A 133 12.09 7.51 -3.81
CA THR A 133 11.51 7.46 -2.45
C THR A 133 12.58 6.90 -1.51
N ASP A 134 12.99 7.67 -0.52
CA ASP A 134 14.12 7.32 0.36
C ASP A 134 13.76 7.44 1.84
N VAL A 135 14.55 6.82 2.71
CA VAL A 135 14.53 7.14 4.14
C VAL A 135 15.20 8.50 4.36
N SER A 136 14.65 9.31 5.26
CA SER A 136 15.25 10.60 5.60
C SER A 136 16.72 10.45 6.04
N PRO A 137 17.65 11.25 5.48
CA PRO A 137 19.06 11.20 5.85
C PRO A 137 19.35 11.84 7.22
N ASN A 138 18.39 12.60 7.79
CA ASN A 138 18.52 13.19 9.11
C ASN A 138 18.43 12.09 10.20
N PRO A 139 19.48 11.87 11.03
CA PRO A 139 19.48 10.82 12.06
C PRO A 139 18.39 10.96 13.14
N ARG A 140 17.80 12.17 13.29
CA ARG A 140 16.69 12.42 14.22
C ARG A 140 15.34 11.98 13.64
N HIS A 141 15.25 11.86 12.33
CA HIS A 141 14.05 11.46 11.61
C HIS A 141 13.91 9.93 11.61
N LYS A 142 13.26 9.40 12.66
CA LYS A 142 12.92 7.98 12.73
C LYS A 142 11.66 7.67 11.91
N ASN A 143 11.76 6.69 11.02
CA ASN A 143 10.67 6.19 10.17
C ASN A 143 10.03 7.31 9.32
N VAL A 144 10.87 8.22 8.81
CA VAL A 144 10.43 9.31 7.93
C VAL A 144 10.80 8.95 6.50
N VAL A 145 9.79 8.96 5.63
CA VAL A 145 9.91 8.70 4.19
C VAL A 145 10.03 10.04 3.47
N VAL A 146 10.90 10.09 2.46
CA VAL A 146 11.14 11.25 1.63
C VAL A 146 10.77 10.91 0.20
N PHE A 147 9.67 11.48 -0.27
CA PHE A 147 9.26 11.39 -1.68
C PHE A 147 9.88 12.54 -2.45
N ASN A 148 10.86 12.26 -3.29
CA ASN A 148 11.50 13.24 -4.16
C ASN A 148 10.77 13.29 -5.50
N TYR A 149 10.51 14.50 -5.98
CA TYR A 149 9.83 14.71 -7.26
C TYR A 149 10.24 16.05 -7.87
N VAL A 150 9.95 16.20 -9.16
CA VAL A 150 10.14 17.45 -9.87
C VAL A 150 8.77 18.02 -10.22
N ASP A 151 8.58 19.30 -9.92
CA ASP A 151 7.39 20.07 -10.23
C ASP A 151 7.74 21.24 -11.16
N ARG A 152 6.72 21.93 -11.68
CA ARG A 152 6.89 23.12 -12.51
C ARG A 152 7.24 24.32 -11.65
N ALA A 153 7.92 25.30 -12.26
CA ALA A 153 8.13 26.57 -11.60
C ALA A 153 6.79 27.32 -11.45
N PRO A 154 6.66 28.20 -10.44
CA PRO A 154 5.47 29.02 -10.29
C PRO A 154 5.16 29.79 -11.59
N ASN A 155 3.90 29.74 -12.03
CA ASN A 155 3.38 30.38 -13.24
C ASN A 155 3.78 29.74 -14.57
N GLU A 156 4.46 28.60 -14.60
CA GLU A 156 4.65 27.86 -15.84
C GLU A 156 3.34 27.19 -16.31
N PRO A 157 3.08 27.10 -17.63
CA PRO A 157 1.91 26.40 -18.14
C PRO A 157 2.01 24.91 -17.87
N MET A 158 0.88 24.22 -17.80
CA MET A 158 0.84 22.76 -17.58
C MET A 158 1.45 21.93 -18.72
N THR A 159 1.71 22.55 -19.87
CA THR A 159 2.46 21.97 -21.00
C THR A 159 3.98 22.06 -20.83
N ALA A 160 4.47 22.89 -19.91
CA ALA A 160 5.89 22.94 -19.58
C ALA A 160 6.31 21.65 -18.85
N GLN A 161 7.56 21.25 -19.11
CA GLN A 161 8.17 20.12 -18.43
C GLN A 161 8.52 20.52 -16.98
N PRO A 162 8.20 19.70 -15.97
CA PRO A 162 8.64 19.92 -14.60
C PRO A 162 10.17 20.11 -14.52
N SER A 163 10.63 21.08 -13.74
CA SER A 163 12.04 21.48 -13.65
C SER A 163 12.54 21.83 -12.23
N ILE A 164 11.64 22.01 -11.27
CA ILE A 164 11.96 22.40 -9.89
C ILE A 164 11.90 21.17 -8.98
N GLY A 165 13.04 20.78 -8.42
CA GLY A 165 13.11 19.70 -7.44
C GLY A 165 12.37 20.05 -6.14
N LYS A 166 11.59 19.09 -5.65
CA LYS A 166 10.85 19.14 -4.38
C LYS A 166 10.96 17.81 -3.66
N SER A 167 10.76 17.86 -2.34
CA SER A 167 10.75 16.68 -1.47
C SER A 167 9.62 16.81 -0.47
N ALA A 168 8.87 15.73 -0.25
CA ALA A 168 7.89 15.63 0.83
C ALA A 168 8.43 14.66 1.88
N TYR A 169 8.66 15.17 3.10
CA TYR A 169 9.10 14.39 4.24
C TYR A 169 7.87 14.01 5.07
N LEU A 170 7.55 12.73 5.09
CA LEU A 170 6.31 12.21 5.65
C LEU A 170 6.61 11.16 6.71
N LYS A 171 5.89 11.25 7.83
CA LYS A 171 5.92 10.27 8.91
C LYS A 171 4.52 9.75 9.16
N LEU A 172 4.36 8.45 9.27
CA LEU A 172 3.06 7.86 9.59
C LEU A 172 2.70 8.17 11.05
N VAL A 173 1.45 8.55 11.28
CA VAL A 173 0.79 8.56 12.58
C VAL A 173 -0.07 7.29 12.64
N PRO A 174 0.39 6.21 13.31
CA PRO A 174 -0.25 4.91 13.25
C PRO A 174 -1.68 4.88 13.79
N GLU A 175 -2.00 5.76 14.74
CA GLU A 175 -3.32 5.81 15.36
C GLU A 175 -4.44 6.15 14.37
N ASP A 176 -4.14 7.02 13.40
CA ASP A 176 -5.11 7.52 12.43
C ASP A 176 -4.83 7.02 11.00
N MET A 177 -3.71 6.31 10.79
CA MET A 177 -3.21 5.92 9.47
C MET A 177 -2.99 7.11 8.52
N MET A 178 -2.52 8.23 9.09
CA MET A 178 -2.34 9.49 8.38
C MET A 178 -0.89 9.93 8.31
N TRP A 179 -0.50 10.56 7.21
CA TRP A 179 0.80 11.22 7.07
C TRP A 179 0.85 12.54 7.87
N ALA A 180 1.84 12.65 8.75
CA ALA A 180 2.31 13.92 9.29
C ALA A 180 3.47 14.47 8.44
N ILE A 181 3.43 15.76 8.13
CA ILE A 181 4.53 16.46 7.47
C ILE A 181 5.64 16.69 8.48
N VAL A 182 6.87 16.36 8.09
CA VAL A 182 8.07 16.62 8.89
C VAL A 182 8.86 17.75 8.22
N GLU A 183 9.26 18.76 8.99
CA GLU A 183 10.13 19.80 8.46
C GLU A 183 11.57 19.28 8.34
N PRO A 184 12.23 19.43 7.18
CA PRO A 184 13.57 18.89 6.96
C PRO A 184 14.64 19.54 7.86
N ASP A 185 14.52 20.85 8.11
CA ASP A 185 15.51 21.69 8.80
C ASP A 185 14.85 22.60 9.85
N PHE A 186 14.23 22.03 10.89
CA PHE A 186 13.66 22.84 11.97
C PHE A 186 14.78 23.60 12.73
N GLU A 187 14.83 24.93 12.62
CA GLU A 187 15.87 25.78 13.22
C GLU A 187 15.87 25.83 14.76
N GLY A 188 14.91 25.18 15.43
CA GLY A 188 14.86 25.10 16.90
C GLY A 188 15.94 24.20 17.53
N GLU A 189 16.87 23.64 16.74
CA GLU A 189 17.88 22.69 17.17
C GLU A 189 19.22 23.31 17.64
N SER A 190 19.29 24.64 17.79
CA SER A 190 20.42 25.31 18.45
C SER A 190 20.10 25.72 19.89
N MET A 191 19.79 24.78 20.79
CA MET A 191 19.91 24.99 22.24
C MET A 191 20.30 23.70 22.97
#